data_AF-W2P918-F1
#
_entry.id   AF-W2P918-F1
#
_cell.length_a   1.000
_cell.length_b   1.000
_cell.length_c   1.000
_cell.angle_alpha   90.00
_cell.angle_beta   90.00
_cell.angle_gamma   90.00
#
_symmetry.space_group_name_H-M   'P 1'
#
loop_
_entity.id
_entity.type
_entity.pdbx_description
1 polymer ?
#
loop_
_entity_poly.entity_id
_entity_poly.type
_entity_poly.pdbx_seq_one_letter_code
_entity_poly.pdbx_strand_id
1 'polypeptide(L)'
;MNFLAAVLLQNMGEEEAFWVLAAIVEELTPQYHTRTMTGSRADQRVFSDLVTQKLPVLANHLQTLGVDFEPFTLKWFLCLFLNTLPFEPVMRIWDVFFCEGSHVLLRVGLVLLKLNQPRIMACDDALDVLYKS
;
A
#
# COMPACT_ATOMS: atom_id res chain seq x y z
N MET A 1 -1.68 11.16 -7.83
CA MET A 1 -1.32 10.62 -9.16
C MET A 1 -0.02 11.19 -9.70
N ASN A 2 0.36 12.44 -9.41
CA ASN A 2 1.59 13.07 -9.92
C ASN A 2 2.88 12.24 -9.74
N PHE A 3 3.06 11.58 -8.60
CA PHE A 3 4.22 10.70 -8.37
C PHE A 3 4.27 9.50 -9.31
N LEU A 4 3.12 8.86 -9.59
CA LEU A 4 3.04 7.75 -10.54
C LEU A 4 3.42 8.22 -11.94
N ALA A 5 2.84 9.33 -12.39
CA ALA A 5 3.14 9.91 -13.69
C ALA A 5 4.62 10.27 -13.84
N ALA A 6 5.22 10.91 -12.82
CA ALA A 6 6.64 11.28 -12.83
C ALA A 6 7.56 10.06 -12.96
N VAL A 7 7.29 8.99 -12.21
CA VAL A 7 8.08 7.76 -12.28
C VAL A 7 7.92 7.06 -13.62
N LEU A 8 6.70 7.01 -14.17
CA LEU A 8 6.47 6.43 -15.49
C LEU A 8 7.24 7.23 -16.57
N LEU A 9 7.10 8.56 -16.59
CA LEU A 9 7.81 9.44 -17.53
C LEU A 9 9.34 9.36 -17.42
N GLN A 10 9.87 8.99 -16.27
CA GLN A 10 11.32 8.77 -16.10
C GLN A 10 11.80 7.48 -16.78
N ASN A 11 10.92 6.50 -16.98
CA ASN A 11 11.27 5.16 -17.47
C ASN A 11 10.77 4.88 -18.89
N MET A 12 9.81 5.65 -19.42
CA MET A 12 9.24 5.46 -20.75
C MET A 12 8.82 6.80 -21.39
N GLY A 13 8.45 6.76 -22.67
CA GLY A 13 7.95 7.95 -23.38
C GLY A 13 6.60 8.42 -22.85
N GLU A 14 6.21 9.64 -23.24
CA GLU A 14 4.99 10.29 -22.73
C GLU A 14 3.72 9.47 -23.06
N GLU A 15 3.63 8.97 -24.28
CA GLU A 15 2.48 8.18 -24.72
C GLU A 15 2.39 6.84 -23.97
N GLU A 16 3.52 6.14 -23.82
CA GLU A 16 3.55 4.89 -23.05
C GLU A 16 3.23 5.14 -21.58
N ALA A 17 3.78 6.20 -20.99
CA ALA A 17 3.52 6.58 -19.60
C ALA A 17 2.04 6.90 -19.39
N PHE A 18 1.40 7.56 -20.35
CA PHE A 18 -0.04 7.82 -20.32
C PHE A 18 -0.85 6.53 -20.31
N TRP A 19 -0.58 5.62 -21.26
CA TRP A 19 -1.35 4.37 -21.36
C TRP A 19 -1.12 3.43 -20.18
N VAL A 20 0.11 3.35 -19.66
CA VAL A 20 0.38 2.59 -18.44
C VAL A 20 -0.32 3.22 -17.24
N LEU A 21 -0.33 4.54 -17.10
CA LEU A 21 -1.06 5.21 -16.02
C LEU A 21 -2.57 4.96 -16.12
N ALA A 22 -3.14 5.00 -17.33
CA ALA A 22 -4.54 4.68 -17.57
C ALA A 22 -4.85 3.24 -17.14
N ALA A 23 -4.04 2.27 -17.57
CA ALA A 23 -4.19 0.87 -17.16
C ALA A 23 -4.09 0.68 -15.64
N ILE A 24 -3.18 1.40 -14.96
CA ILE A 24 -3.09 1.38 -13.49
C ILE A 24 -4.41 1.82 -12.87
N VAL A 25 -4.95 2.97 -13.29
CA VAL A 25 -6.12 3.59 -12.65
C VAL A 25 -7.43 2.90 -13.00
N GLU A 26 -7.56 2.43 -14.23
CA GLU A 26 -8.82 1.91 -14.77
C GLU A 26 -8.94 0.39 -14.63
N GLU A 27 -7.82 -0.34 -14.78
CA GLU A 27 -7.85 -1.81 -14.82
C GLU A 27 -7.24 -2.44 -13.56
N LEU A 28 -6.05 -2.01 -13.15
CA LEU A 28 -5.33 -2.65 -12.04
C LEU A 28 -5.84 -2.19 -10.67
N THR A 29 -6.15 -0.90 -10.54
CA THR A 29 -6.62 -0.29 -9.29
C THR A 29 -7.94 0.47 -9.49
N PRO A 30 -8.99 -0.22 -10.00
CA PRO A 30 -10.24 0.44 -10.35
C PRO A 30 -10.86 1.12 -9.13
N GLN A 31 -11.34 2.34 -9.33
CA GLN A 31 -11.99 3.15 -8.30
C GLN A 31 -11.10 3.57 -7.11
N TYR A 32 -9.77 3.53 -7.25
CA TYR A 32 -8.85 4.02 -6.22
C TYR A 32 -8.79 5.55 -6.20
N HIS A 33 -8.73 6.18 -7.37
CA HIS A 33 -8.54 7.63 -7.53
C HIS A 33 -9.86 8.39 -7.78
N THR A 34 -11.01 7.78 -7.48
CA THR A 34 -12.31 8.45 -7.51
C THR A 34 -12.53 9.26 -6.23
N ARG A 35 -13.52 10.18 -6.23
CA ARG A 35 -13.84 10.99 -5.03
C ARG A 35 -14.22 10.14 -3.81
N THR A 36 -14.86 9.00 -4.03
CA THR A 36 -15.32 8.10 -2.98
C THR A 36 -14.27 7.04 -2.62
N MET A 37 -13.28 6.80 -3.49
CA MET A 37 -12.20 5.84 -3.31
C MET A 37 -12.71 4.44 -2.93
N THR A 38 -13.84 4.03 -3.51
CA THR A 38 -14.56 2.80 -3.17
C THR A 38 -13.70 1.56 -3.34
N GLY A 39 -12.87 1.50 -4.38
CA GLY A 39 -11.93 0.40 -4.60
C GLY A 39 -10.88 0.34 -3.50
N SER A 40 -10.23 1.47 -3.22
CA SER A 40 -9.19 1.52 -2.18
C SER A 40 -9.74 1.14 -0.81
N ARG A 41 -10.94 1.62 -0.46
CA ARG A 41 -11.57 1.29 0.83
C ARG A 41 -11.96 -0.18 0.94
N ALA A 42 -12.38 -0.81 -0.16
CA ALA A 42 -12.64 -2.25 -0.18
C ALA A 42 -11.35 -3.02 0.13
N ASP A 43 -10.25 -2.69 -0.54
CA ASP A 43 -8.95 -3.35 -0.32
C ASP A 43 -8.37 -3.08 1.06
N GLN A 44 -8.62 -1.91 1.67
CA GLN A 44 -8.25 -1.64 3.07
C GLN A 44 -8.97 -2.56 4.05
N ARG A 45 -10.25 -2.87 3.82
CA ARG A 45 -11.00 -3.82 4.65
C ARG A 45 -10.45 -5.24 4.48
N VAL A 46 -10.24 -5.66 3.22
CA VAL A 46 -9.61 -6.95 2.92
C VAL A 46 -8.23 -7.04 3.59
N PHE A 47 -7.45 -5.98 3.56
CA PHE A 47 -6.15 -5.91 4.21
C PHE A 47 -6.27 -6.07 5.73
N SER A 48 -7.20 -5.37 6.38
CA SER A 48 -7.47 -5.50 7.82
C SER A 48 -7.81 -6.94 8.20
N ASP A 49 -8.67 -7.59 7.43
CA ASP A 49 -9.04 -9.00 7.62
C ASP A 49 -7.83 -9.92 7.46
N LEU A 50 -7.00 -9.67 6.43
CA LEU A 50 -5.77 -10.42 6.19
C LEU A 50 -4.76 -10.26 7.34
N VAL A 51 -4.58 -9.05 7.87
CA VAL A 51 -3.68 -8.80 9.02
C VAL A 51 -4.20 -9.53 10.26
N THR A 52 -5.51 -9.47 10.51
CA THR A 52 -6.15 -10.18 11.63
C THR A 52 -5.94 -11.69 11.50
N GLN A 53 -6.05 -12.24 10.28
CA GLN A 53 -5.88 -13.67 10.05
C GLN A 53 -4.41 -14.12 10.10
N LYS A 54 -3.49 -13.34 9.54
CA LYS A 54 -2.09 -13.75 9.33
C LYS A 54 -1.14 -13.27 10.42
N LEU A 55 -1.47 -12.14 11.06
CA LEU A 55 -0.67 -11.48 12.09
C LEU A 55 -1.53 -11.14 13.33
N PRO A 56 -2.25 -12.12 13.92
CA PRO A 56 -3.26 -11.86 14.96
C PRO A 56 -2.69 -11.14 16.19
N VAL A 57 -1.45 -11.45 16.58
CA VAL A 57 -0.77 -10.80 17.72
C VAL A 57 -0.54 -9.32 17.46
N LEU A 58 -0.11 -8.97 16.24
CA LEU A 58 0.12 -7.59 15.84
C LEU A 58 -1.21 -6.83 15.72
N ALA A 59 -2.23 -7.47 15.13
CA ALA A 59 -3.56 -6.89 15.01
C ALA A 59 -4.16 -6.55 16.38
N ASN A 60 -4.06 -7.47 17.33
CA ASN A 60 -4.54 -7.25 18.70
C ASN A 60 -3.75 -6.13 19.39
N HIS A 61 -2.43 -6.08 19.24
CA HIS A 61 -1.61 -4.99 19.81
C HIS A 61 -2.04 -3.62 19.29
N LEU A 62 -2.15 -3.48 17.96
CA LEU A 62 -2.61 -2.24 17.33
C LEU A 62 -4.02 -1.84 17.78
N GLN A 63 -4.93 -2.83 17.94
CA GLN A 63 -6.27 -2.58 18.46
C GLN A 63 -6.24 -2.08 19.91
N THR A 64 -5.38 -2.64 20.78
CA THR A 64 -5.24 -2.15 22.17
C THR A 64 -4.70 -0.73 22.25
N LEU A 65 -3.92 -0.31 21.25
CA LEU A 65 -3.41 1.06 21.11
C LEU A 65 -4.42 2.01 20.41
N GLY A 66 -5.56 1.51 19.94
CA GLY A 66 -6.55 2.30 19.19
C GLY A 66 -6.08 2.71 17.79
N VAL A 67 -5.19 1.93 17.17
CA VAL A 67 -4.61 2.21 15.86
C VAL A 67 -5.36 1.46 14.76
N ASP A 68 -6.01 2.21 13.87
CA ASP A 68 -6.64 1.67 12.65
C ASP A 68 -5.61 1.49 11.53
N PHE A 69 -5.84 0.53 10.63
CA PHE A 69 -4.98 0.29 9.47
C PHE A 69 -5.14 1.31 8.34
N GLU A 70 -6.30 1.99 8.28
CA GLU A 70 -6.65 2.88 7.17
C GLU A 70 -5.63 4.01 6.91
N PRO A 71 -5.10 4.73 7.92
CA PRO A 71 -4.15 5.82 7.69
C PRO A 71 -2.86 5.38 6.98
N PHE A 72 -2.34 4.19 7.29
CA PHE A 72 -1.11 3.66 6.68
C PHE A 72 -1.37 3.18 5.25
N THR A 73 -2.41 2.36 5.12
CA THR A 73 -2.73 1.61 3.90
C THR A 73 -3.21 2.50 2.77
N LEU A 74 -3.87 3.62 3.08
CA LEU A 74 -4.35 4.56 2.07
C LEU A 74 -3.18 5.10 1.24
N LYS A 75 -2.12 5.53 1.92
CA LYS A 75 -0.91 6.07 1.27
C LYS A 75 -0.18 5.00 0.49
N TRP A 76 -0.08 3.79 1.03
CA TRP A 76 0.57 2.65 0.38
C TRP A 76 -0.11 2.31 -0.95
N PHE A 77 -1.43 2.17 -0.93
CA PHE A 77 -2.20 1.69 -2.06
C PHE A 77 -2.40 2.76 -3.14
N LEU A 78 -2.68 4.01 -2.75
CA LEU A 78 -2.86 5.09 -3.73
C LEU A 78 -1.60 5.47 -4.52
N CYS A 79 -0.43 5.27 -3.90
CA CYS A 79 0.86 5.62 -4.48
C CYS A 79 1.69 4.39 -4.87
N LEU A 80 1.11 3.18 -4.82
CA LEU A 80 1.80 1.93 -5.11
C LEU A 80 3.18 1.83 -4.42
N PHE A 81 3.22 2.19 -3.13
CA PHE A 81 4.39 2.24 -2.25
C PHE A 81 5.50 3.27 -2.59
N LEU A 82 5.39 4.08 -3.65
CA LEU A 82 6.41 5.06 -4.04
C LEU A 82 6.79 6.05 -2.94
N ASN A 83 5.85 6.41 -2.07
CA ASN A 83 6.07 7.37 -0.98
C ASN A 83 6.38 6.70 0.37
N THR A 84 6.69 5.40 0.35
CA THR A 84 6.87 4.55 1.54
C THR A 84 8.19 3.80 1.49
N LEU A 85 8.55 3.25 0.34
CA LEU A 85 9.76 2.45 0.16
C LEU A 85 10.77 3.17 -0.75
N PRO A 86 12.06 2.83 -0.65
CA PRO A 86 13.06 3.29 -1.61
C PRO A 86 12.71 2.86 -3.04
N PHE A 87 13.21 3.60 -4.03
CA PHE A 87 12.86 3.43 -5.44
C PHE A 87 13.09 1.99 -5.96
N GLU A 88 14.25 1.41 -5.69
CA GLU A 88 14.62 0.09 -6.23
C GLU A 88 13.66 -1.04 -5.78
N PRO A 89 13.33 -1.21 -4.48
CA PRO A 89 12.26 -2.11 -4.06
C PRO A 89 10.92 -1.86 -4.73
N VAL A 90 10.52 -0.59 -4.91
CA VAL A 90 9.24 -0.26 -5.52
C VAL A 90 9.18 -0.73 -6.97
N MET A 91 10.25 -0.57 -7.74
CA MET A 91 10.29 -1.06 -9.13
C MET A 91 10.12 -2.57 -9.21
N ARG A 92 10.77 -3.33 -8.31
CA ARG A 92 10.57 -4.79 -8.24
C ARG A 92 9.15 -5.19 -7.85
N ILE A 93 8.53 -4.43 -6.95
CA ILE A 93 7.12 -4.64 -6.59
C ILE A 93 6.22 -4.36 -7.80
N TRP A 94 6.54 -3.33 -8.58
CA TRP A 94 5.79 -2.96 -9.77
C TRP A 94 5.87 -4.03 -10.86
N ASP A 95 7.04 -4.65 -11.08
CA ASP A 95 7.18 -5.77 -12.02
C ASP A 95 6.18 -6.90 -11.71
N VAL A 96 6.09 -7.29 -10.43
CA VAL A 96 5.14 -8.33 -9.99
C VAL A 96 3.71 -7.83 -10.03
N PHE A 97 3.45 -6.57 -9.67
CA PHE A 97 2.13 -5.96 -9.72
C PHE A 97 1.56 -5.91 -11.14
N PHE A 98 2.36 -5.59 -12.15
CA PHE A 98 1.92 -5.62 -13.54
C PHE A 98 1.69 -7.04 -14.05
N CYS A 99 2.40 -8.03 -13.51
CA CYS A 99 2.27 -9.42 -13.92
C CYS A 99 1.09 -10.15 -13.25
N GLU A 100 0.90 -9.95 -11.94
CA GLU A 100 -0.07 -10.68 -11.11
C GLU A 100 -1.32 -9.86 -10.75
N GLY A 101 -1.24 -8.52 -10.78
CA GLY A 101 -2.33 -7.60 -10.45
C GLY A 101 -2.29 -7.04 -9.02
N SER A 102 -3.35 -6.32 -8.64
CA SER A 102 -3.40 -5.47 -7.43
C SER A 102 -3.32 -6.19 -6.10
N HIS A 103 -3.65 -7.48 -6.04
CA HIS A 103 -3.51 -8.27 -4.82
C HIS A 103 -2.05 -8.34 -4.32
N VAL A 104 -1.06 -8.07 -5.18
CA VAL A 104 0.35 -7.91 -4.82
C VAL A 104 0.52 -6.79 -3.78
N LEU A 105 -0.25 -5.70 -3.88
CA LEU A 105 -0.16 -4.59 -2.93
C LEU A 105 -0.53 -5.01 -1.50
N LEU A 106 -1.56 -5.86 -1.37
CA LEU A 106 -1.96 -6.44 -0.09
C LEU A 106 -0.87 -7.36 0.49
N ARG A 107 -0.26 -8.20 -0.36
CA ARG A 107 0.84 -9.09 0.05
C ARG A 107 2.06 -8.29 0.52
N VAL A 108 2.44 -7.24 -0.21
CA VAL A 108 3.55 -6.35 0.16
C VAL A 108 3.25 -5.68 1.50
N GLY A 109 2.05 -5.12 1.68
CA GLY A 109 1.66 -4.50 2.95
C GLY A 109 1.76 -5.47 4.13
N LEU A 110 1.35 -6.74 3.97
CA LEU A 110 1.46 -7.77 5.00
C LEU A 110 2.92 -8.07 5.34
N VAL A 111 3.78 -8.18 4.32
CA VAL A 111 5.21 -8.41 4.51
C VAL A 111 5.85 -7.23 5.26
N LEU A 112 5.50 -5.99 4.90
CA LEU A 112 6.01 -4.80 5.59
C LEU A 112 5.62 -4.79 7.07
N LEU A 113 4.36 -5.10 7.39
CA LEU A 113 3.92 -5.23 8.78
C LEU A 113 4.65 -6.37 9.50
N LYS A 114 4.86 -7.52 8.83
CA LYS A 114 5.57 -8.66 9.42
C LYS A 114 7.02 -8.32 9.73
N LEU A 115 7.73 -7.66 8.81
CA LEU A 115 9.12 -7.25 9.00
C LEU A 115 9.27 -6.24 10.13
N ASN A 116 8.30 -5.32 10.25
CA ASN A 116 8.29 -4.29 11.30
C ASN A 116 7.65 -4.76 12.61
N GLN A 117 7.10 -5.97 12.66
CA GLN A 117 6.36 -6.49 13.82
C GLN A 117 7.15 -6.31 15.13
N PRO A 118 8.44 -6.68 15.25
CA PRO A 118 9.18 -6.51 16.51
C PRO A 118 9.24 -5.05 16.99
N ARG A 119 9.35 -4.10 16.05
CA ARG A 119 9.41 -2.67 16.34
C ARG A 119 8.04 -2.12 16.74
N ILE A 120 6.98 -2.53 16.04
CA ILE A 120 5.60 -2.10 16.35
C ILE A 120 5.15 -2.65 17.70
N MET A 121 5.51 -3.89 18.03
CA MET A 121 5.20 -4.51 19.33
C MET A 121 5.92 -3.84 20.50
N ALA A 122 6.96 -3.05 20.24
CA ALA A 122 7.69 -2.28 21.26
C ALA A 122 7.14 -0.84 21.42
N CYS A 123 6.11 -0.46 20.65
CA CYS A 123 5.42 0.82 20.80
C CYS A 123 4.33 0.72 21.86
N ASP A 124 4.24 1.74 22.71
CA ASP A 124 3.27 1.82 23.82
C ASP A 124 2.10 2.77 23.54
N ASP A 125 2.15 3.55 22.46
CA ASP A 125 1.07 4.44 22.03
C ASP A 125 0.92 4.52 20.51
N ALA A 126 -0.21 5.07 20.06
CA ALA A 126 -0.57 5.18 18.65
C ALA A 126 0.35 6.12 17.85
N LEU A 127 0.87 7.18 18.47
CA LEU A 127 1.75 8.15 17.81
C LEU A 127 3.10 7.50 17.50
N ASP A 128 3.62 6.72 18.43
CA ASP A 128 4.85 5.96 18.27
C ASP A 128 4.77 5.01 17.09
N VAL A 129 3.64 4.33 16.90
CA VAL A 129 3.41 3.49 15.72
C VAL A 129 3.42 4.35 14.45
N LEU A 130 2.70 5.47 14.42
CA LEU A 130 2.57 6.34 13.24
C LEU A 130 3.88 7.02 12.79
N TYR A 131 4.74 7.40 13.74
CA TYR A 131 6.02 8.06 13.44
C TYR A 131 7.18 7.11 13.22
N LYS A 132 7.09 5.88 13.76
CA LYS A 132 8.15 4.88 13.59
C LYS A 132 7.86 3.96 12.40
N SER A 133 6.62 3.54 12.13
CA SER A 133 6.28 2.61 11.02
C SER A 133 6.68 3.14 9.63
#